data_AF-A0A382PLG8-F1
#
_entry.id   AF-A0A382PLG8-F1
#
_cell.length_a   1.000
_cell.length_b   1.000
_cell.length_c   1.000
_cell.angle_alpha   90.00
_cell.angle_beta   90.00
_cell.angle_gamma   90.00
#
_symmetry.space_group_name_H-M   'P 1'
#
loop_
_entity.id
_entity.type
_entity.pdbx_description
1 polymer ?
#
loop_
_entity_poly.entity_id
_entity_poly.type
_entity_poly.pdbx_seq_one_letter_code
_entity_poly.pdbx_strand_id
1 'polypeptide(L)'
;MTKMQRVFCCFLLFVFTTISADEDHLETVDEELIVISSRIPTVASEVIGSVDSISSQDLDLKMIDGLAELVRFIPGVSAHKENQYGRSFNQDLHIRGIHGGAIYLIDGQRISDS
;
A
#
# COMPACT_ATOMS: atom_id res chain seq x y z
N MET A 1 -6.74 63.12 -6.14
CA MET A 1 -6.18 61.95 -5.41
C MET A 1 -6.99 60.66 -5.56
N THR A 2 -8.19 60.68 -6.18
CA THR A 2 -9.11 59.52 -6.26
C THR A 2 -8.76 58.45 -7.32
N LYS A 3 -8.03 58.80 -8.39
CA LYS A 3 -7.62 57.84 -9.43
C LYS A 3 -6.52 56.87 -8.95
N MET A 4 -5.56 57.37 -8.18
CA MET A 4 -4.45 56.56 -7.65
C MET A 4 -4.93 55.58 -6.57
N GLN A 5 -5.90 56.01 -5.75
CA GLN A 5 -6.56 55.16 -4.76
C GLN A 5 -7.40 54.03 -5.38
N ARG A 6 -8.04 54.28 -6.53
CA ARG A 6 -8.79 53.25 -7.28
C ARG A 6 -7.88 52.17 -7.87
N VAL A 7 -6.72 52.57 -8.43
CA VAL A 7 -5.74 51.62 -8.96
C VAL A 7 -5.13 50.78 -7.83
N PHE A 8 -4.86 51.40 -6.68
CA PHE A 8 -4.37 50.70 -5.49
C PHE A 8 -5.39 49.68 -4.95
N CYS A 9 -6.68 50.03 -4.90
CA CYS A 9 -7.75 49.09 -4.54
C CYS A 9 -7.85 47.89 -5.48
N CYS A 10 -7.75 48.11 -6.79
CA CYS A 10 -7.80 47.03 -7.78
C CYS A 10 -6.59 46.08 -7.66
N PHE A 11 -5.40 46.63 -7.35
CA PHE A 11 -4.20 45.82 -7.12
C PHE A 11 -4.34 44.95 -5.86
N LEU A 12 -4.94 45.51 -4.79
CA LEU A 12 -5.17 44.81 -3.53
C LEU A 12 -6.19 43.66 -3.67
N LEU A 13 -7.20 43.82 -4.52
CA LEU A 13 -8.15 42.75 -4.86
C LEU A 13 -7.49 41.61 -5.67
N PHE A 14 -6.53 41.93 -6.53
CA PHE A 14 -5.83 40.93 -7.34
C PHE A 14 -4.89 40.04 -6.50
N VAL A 15 -4.26 40.60 -5.47
CA VAL A 15 -3.42 39.84 -4.50
C VAL A 15 -4.27 38.94 -3.60
N PHE A 16 -5.51 39.33 -3.28
CA PHE A 16 -6.42 38.49 -2.52
C PHE A 16 -6.87 37.25 -3.31
N THR A 17 -7.11 37.38 -4.61
CA THR A 17 -7.51 36.22 -5.45
C THR A 17 -6.41 35.18 -5.62
N THR A 18 -5.13 35.56 -5.53
CA THR A 18 -4.01 34.59 -5.59
C THR A 18 -3.81 33.81 -4.29
N ILE A 19 -4.29 34.31 -3.15
CA ILE A 19 -4.19 33.63 -1.85
C ILE A 19 -5.38 32.67 -1.62
N SER A 20 -6.53 32.91 -2.23
CA SER A 20 -7.70 32.02 -2.14
C SER A 20 -7.71 30.87 -3.17
N ALA A 21 -6.64 30.71 -3.96
CA ALA A 21 -6.45 29.56 -4.84
C ALA A 21 -5.57 28.49 -4.17
N ASP A 22 -5.70 28.32 -2.86
CA ASP A 22 -5.30 27.07 -2.20
C ASP A 22 -6.42 26.08 -2.53
N GLU A 23 -6.22 25.35 -3.62
CA GLU A 23 -7.07 24.22 -3.99
C GLU A 23 -7.17 23.35 -2.73
N ASP A 24 -8.40 23.16 -2.21
CA ASP A 24 -8.68 22.19 -1.16
C ASP A 24 -8.13 20.84 -1.64
N HIS A 25 -6.88 20.54 -1.28
CA HIS A 25 -6.28 19.23 -1.38
C HIS A 25 -6.99 18.40 -0.31
N LEU A 26 -8.26 18.08 -0.56
CA LEU A 26 -8.92 16.96 0.05
C LEU A 26 -8.02 15.78 -0.27
N GLU A 27 -7.23 15.37 0.71
CA GLU A 27 -6.62 14.05 0.72
C GLU A 27 -7.78 13.07 0.56
N THR A 28 -8.04 12.67 -0.68
CA THR A 28 -8.88 11.53 -0.98
C THR A 28 -8.14 10.36 -0.36
N VAL A 29 -8.58 9.95 0.83
CA VAL A 29 -8.20 8.66 1.40
C VAL A 29 -8.65 7.63 0.38
N ASP A 30 -7.73 7.21 -0.48
CA ASP A 30 -8.01 6.16 -1.45
C ASP A 30 -8.39 4.91 -0.63
N GLU A 31 -9.66 4.52 -0.74
CA GLU A 31 -10.17 3.34 -0.07
C GLU A 31 -9.44 2.11 -0.63
N GLU A 32 -8.74 1.38 0.24
CA GLU A 32 -8.03 0.18 -0.17
C GLU A 32 -9.03 -0.94 -0.52
N LEU A 33 -8.92 -1.44 -1.75
CA LEU A 33 -9.76 -2.51 -2.28
C LEU A 33 -9.03 -3.85 -2.26
N ILE A 34 -9.65 -4.84 -1.63
CA ILE A 34 -9.15 -6.21 -1.51
C ILE A 34 -10.05 -7.14 -2.33
N VAL A 35 -9.44 -7.96 -3.18
CA VAL A 35 -10.16 -8.94 -4.03
C VAL A 35 -9.95 -10.38 -3.57
N ILE A 36 -8.85 -10.67 -2.85
CA ILE A 36 -8.42 -12.05 -2.57
C ILE A 36 -9.37 -12.86 -1.69
N SER A 37 -10.21 -12.20 -0.87
CA SER A 37 -11.09 -12.87 0.09
C SER A 37 -12.41 -13.29 -0.55
N SER A 38 -13.04 -12.40 -1.31
CA SER A 38 -14.41 -12.55 -1.83
C SER A 38 -14.47 -12.74 -3.35
N ARG A 39 -13.35 -12.57 -4.08
CA ARG A 39 -13.26 -12.50 -5.56
C ARG A 39 -14.11 -11.39 -6.19
N ILE A 40 -14.58 -10.45 -5.38
CA ILE A 40 -15.21 -9.22 -5.80
C ILE A 40 -14.45 -8.06 -5.14
N PRO A 41 -14.31 -6.90 -5.79
CA PRO A 41 -13.71 -5.74 -5.13
C PRO A 41 -14.50 -5.41 -3.85
N THR A 42 -13.83 -5.50 -2.70
CA THR A 42 -14.41 -5.22 -1.38
C THR A 42 -13.49 -4.29 -0.63
N VAL A 43 -14.03 -3.28 0.04
CA VAL A 43 -13.23 -2.35 0.84
C VAL A 43 -12.58 -3.13 1.99
N ALA A 44 -11.31 -2.84 2.30
CA ALA A 44 -10.55 -3.57 3.31
C ALA A 44 -11.28 -3.67 4.67
N SER A 45 -12.00 -2.62 5.08
CA SER A 45 -12.80 -2.59 6.31
C SER A 45 -14.02 -3.52 6.32
N GLU A 46 -14.50 -3.94 5.16
CA GLU A 46 -15.69 -4.78 5.00
C GLU A 46 -15.34 -6.27 4.80
N VAL A 47 -14.06 -6.60 4.67
CA VAL A 47 -13.61 -7.97 4.45
C VAL A 47 -13.86 -8.81 5.71
N ILE A 48 -14.63 -9.90 5.53
CA ILE A 48 -14.85 -10.89 6.58
C ILE A 48 -13.61 -11.80 6.65
N GLY A 49 -12.70 -11.51 7.58
CA GLY A 49 -11.49 -12.30 7.80
C GLY A 49 -10.29 -11.43 8.17
N SER A 50 -9.11 -12.05 8.23
CA SER A 50 -7.85 -11.34 8.41
C SER A 50 -7.13 -11.33 7.08
N VAL A 51 -6.90 -10.13 6.55
CA VAL A 51 -6.13 -9.89 5.34
C VAL A 51 -5.09 -8.82 5.68
N ASP A 52 -3.91 -8.97 5.10
CA ASP A 52 -2.79 -8.04 5.20
C ASP A 52 -2.34 -7.74 3.77
N SER A 53 -1.93 -6.50 3.50
CA SER A 53 -1.51 -6.03 2.19
C SER A 53 -0.15 -5.37 2.28
N ILE A 54 0.67 -5.60 1.26
CA ILE A 54 2.00 -4.99 1.14
C ILE A 54 2.02 -4.24 -0.19
N SER A 55 2.19 -2.92 -0.12
CA SER A 55 2.27 -2.07 -1.31
C SER A 55 3.61 -2.24 -2.04
N SER A 56 3.68 -1.88 -3.32
CA SER A 56 4.97 -1.87 -4.04
C SER A 56 5.96 -0.88 -3.42
N GLN A 57 5.47 0.23 -2.89
CA GLN A 57 6.28 1.22 -2.19
C GLN A 57 6.91 0.63 -0.93
N ASP A 58 6.18 -0.21 -0.19
CA ASP A 58 6.72 -0.94 0.96
C ASP A 58 7.85 -1.89 0.55
N LEU A 59 7.69 -2.60 -0.58
CA LEU A 59 8.71 -3.52 -1.10
C LEU A 59 10.03 -2.78 -1.38
N ASP A 60 9.92 -1.62 -2.02
CA ASP A 60 11.07 -0.80 -2.41
C ASP A 60 11.76 -0.17 -1.18
N LEU A 61 10.98 0.44 -0.28
CA LEU A 61 11.50 1.12 0.91
C LEU A 61 12.18 0.14 1.87
N LYS A 62 11.67 -1.09 1.96
CA LYS A 62 12.21 -2.13 2.85
C LYS A 62 13.28 -2.99 2.15
N MET A 63 13.55 -2.74 0.86
CA MET A 63 14.49 -3.51 0.02
C MET A 63 14.29 -5.03 0.17
N ILE A 64 13.04 -5.47 0.07
CA ILE A 64 12.65 -6.85 0.39
C ILE A 64 13.31 -7.83 -0.59
N ASP A 65 14.14 -8.74 -0.09
CA ASP A 65 14.90 -9.70 -0.91
C ASP A 65 14.36 -11.15 -0.92
N GLY A 66 13.31 -11.43 -0.14
CA GLY A 66 12.73 -12.77 -0.03
C GLY A 66 11.57 -12.88 0.95
N LEU A 67 10.97 -14.07 1.06
CA LEU A 67 9.75 -14.31 1.83
C LEU A 67 9.91 -13.99 3.33
N ALA A 68 11.06 -14.33 3.92
CA ALA A 68 11.33 -14.08 5.34
C ALA A 68 11.35 -12.58 5.69
N GLU A 69 11.77 -11.75 4.74
CA GLU A 69 11.74 -10.29 4.91
C GLU A 69 10.37 -9.71 4.58
N LEU A 70 9.71 -10.24 3.54
CA LEU A 70 8.37 -9.85 3.12
C LEU A 70 7.37 -9.93 4.27
N VAL A 71 7.36 -11.03 5.02
CA VAL A 71 6.35 -11.27 6.07
C VAL A 71 6.81 -10.87 7.48
N ARG A 72 7.99 -10.25 7.61
CA ARG A 72 8.62 -9.95 8.91
C ARG A 72 7.72 -9.18 9.88
N PHE A 73 6.86 -8.32 9.33
CA PHE A 73 5.97 -7.44 10.11
C PHE A 73 4.52 -7.93 10.14
N ILE A 74 4.21 -9.03 9.47
CA ILE A 74 2.84 -9.56 9.44
C ILE A 74 2.61 -10.45 10.68
N PRO A 75 1.61 -10.12 11.51
CA PRO A 75 1.34 -10.88 12.72
C PRO A 75 0.87 -12.30 12.39
N GLY A 76 1.45 -13.28 13.06
CA GLY A 76 1.08 -14.68 12.90
C GLY A 76 1.51 -15.30 11.57
N VAL A 77 2.37 -14.64 10.79
CA VAL A 77 3.03 -15.21 9.61
C VAL A 77 4.53 -15.22 9.84
N SER A 78 5.18 -16.35 9.52
CA SER A 78 6.64 -16.44 9.54
C SER A 78 7.15 -17.16 8.29
N ALA A 79 8.36 -16.82 7.87
CA ALA A 79 9.08 -17.56 6.85
C ALA A 79 10.52 -17.77 7.30
N HIS A 80 11.14 -18.82 6.78
CA HIS A 80 12.52 -19.16 7.06
C HIS A 80 13.34 -19.03 5.77
N LYS A 81 14.53 -18.44 5.90
CA LYS A 81 15.53 -18.35 4.82
C LYS A 81 16.57 -19.43 5.10
N GLU A 82 16.70 -20.40 4.20
CA GLU A 82 17.72 -21.43 4.31
C GLU A 82 18.86 -21.12 3.33
N ASN A 83 20.08 -21.07 3.84
CA ASN A 83 21.27 -20.90 3.01
C ASN A 83 21.99 -22.24 2.89
N GLN A 84 21.96 -22.84 1.70
CA GLN A 84 22.67 -24.09 1.43
C GLN A 84 23.60 -23.92 0.22
N TYR A 85 24.86 -24.33 0.35
CA TYR A 85 25.86 -24.26 -0.72
C TYR A 85 26.03 -22.86 -1.33
N GLY A 86 25.92 -21.82 -0.51
CA GLY A 86 26.02 -20.42 -0.98
C GLY A 86 24.81 -19.95 -1.80
N ARG A 87 23.72 -20.73 -1.84
CA ARG A 87 22.45 -20.37 -2.46
C ARG A 87 21.41 -20.12 -1.35
N SER A 88 20.66 -19.04 -1.51
CA SER A 88 19.52 -18.75 -0.65
C SER A 88 18.30 -19.44 -1.22
N PHE A 89 17.66 -20.29 -0.42
CA PHE A 89 16.37 -20.89 -0.73
C PHE A 89 15.31 -20.23 0.16
N ASN A 90 14.20 -19.85 -0.45
CA ASN A 90 13.02 -19.43 0.29
C ASN A 90 12.28 -20.70 0.73
N GLN A 91 12.16 -20.92 2.04
CA GLN A 91 11.27 -21.96 2.55
C GLN A 91 9.81 -21.46 2.56
N ASP A 92 8.89 -22.40 2.79
CA ASP A 92 7.47 -22.13 2.86
C ASP A 92 7.08 -21.09 3.93
N LEU A 93 5.93 -20.46 3.70
CA LEU A 93 5.26 -19.60 4.68
C LEU A 93 4.54 -20.45 5.74
N HIS A 94 4.72 -20.07 7.00
CA HIS A 94 3.97 -20.60 8.13
C HIS A 94 2.91 -19.58 8.54
N ILE A 95 1.64 -19.96 8.46
CA ILE A 95 0.52 -19.08 8.79
C ILE A 95 -0.16 -19.64 10.05
N ARG A 96 -0.20 -18.83 11.10
CA ARG A 96 -0.77 -19.17 12.42
C ARG A 96 -0.19 -20.46 13.01
N GLY A 97 1.11 -20.69 12.81
CA GLY A 97 1.82 -21.88 13.30
C GLY A 97 1.59 -23.16 12.48
N ILE A 98 0.83 -23.09 11.39
CA ILE A 98 0.64 -24.22 10.47
C ILE A 98 1.84 -24.28 9.52
N HIS A 99 2.46 -25.45 9.45
CA HIS A 99 3.62 -25.72 8.60
C HIS A 99 3.16 -26.49 7.36
N GLY A 100 3.39 -25.93 6.18
CA GLY A 100 2.90 -26.49 4.91
C GLY A 100 1.41 -26.25 4.67
N GLY A 101 1.00 -26.15 3.40
CA GLY A 101 -0.39 -25.91 2.99
C GLY A 101 -0.74 -24.45 2.67
N ALA A 102 0.25 -23.53 2.70
CA ALA A 102 0.09 -22.24 2.06
C ALA A 102 -0.13 -22.44 0.55
N ILE A 103 -1.01 -21.65 -0.05
CA ILE A 103 -1.21 -21.61 -1.49
C ILE A 103 -0.73 -20.27 -2.02
N TYR A 104 0.02 -20.31 -3.11
CA TYR A 104 0.48 -19.11 -3.78
C TYR A 104 -0.40 -18.86 -5.01
N LEU A 105 -0.91 -17.64 -5.12
CA LEU A 105 -1.73 -17.20 -6.25
C LEU A 105 -1.04 -16.02 -6.94
N ILE A 106 -1.00 -16.04 -8.26
CA ILE A 106 -0.63 -14.88 -9.10
C ILE A 106 -1.89 -14.50 -9.88
N ASP A 107 -2.31 -13.24 -9.77
CA ASP A 107 -3.55 -12.73 -10.40
C ASP A 107 -4.79 -13.58 -10.08
N GLY A 108 -4.84 -14.15 -8.87
CA GLY A 108 -5.92 -15.04 -8.42
C GLY A 108 -5.84 -16.48 -8.95
N GLN A 109 -4.85 -16.81 -9.77
CA GLN A 109 -4.61 -18.17 -10.26
C GLN A 109 -3.53 -18.87 -9.44
N ARG A 110 -3.81 -20.11 -9.02
CA ARG A 110 -2.84 -20.91 -8.26
C ARG A 110 -1.62 -21.23 -9.13
N ILE A 111 -0.43 -20.95 -8.62
CA ILE A 111 0.81 -21.48 -9.18
C ILE A 111 1.01 -22.89 -8.62
N SER A 112 1.21 -23.88 -9.49
CA SER A 112 1.37 -25.29 -9.10
C SER A 112 2.55 -25.46 -8.15
N ASP A 113 2.40 -26.37 -7.18
CA ASP A 113 3.54 -26.97 -6.50
C ASP A 113 4.12 -27.97 -7.52
N SER A 114 5.21 -27.64 -8.19
CA SER A 114 5.97 -28.62 -8.96
C SER A 114 7.38 -28.73 -8.41
#